data_AF-W5YUK3-F1
#
_entry.id   AF-W5YUK3-F1
#
_cell.length_a   1.000
_cell.length_b   1.000
_cell.length_c   1.000
_cell.angle_alpha   90.00
_cell.angle_beta   90.00
_cell.angle_gamma   90.00
#
_symmetry.space_group_name_H-M   'P 1'
#
loop_
_entity.id
_entity.type
_entity.pdbx_description
1 polymer ?
#
loop_
_entity_poly.entity_id
_entity_poly.type
_entity_poly.pdbx_seq_one_letter_code
_entity_poly.pdbx_strand_id
1 'polypeptide(L)'
;MRLFDARLELWCAGVHTLTLPRIHARGQQRRRSVNYHHVIESLVKKPRAFRYAQWRDDLLPADDYRHIWQHVDETLSADKACHYIVRLLHLAKKTGRESALGRYVLAGIERGKLPSLLECEDRFLSLNPALPLVVVHQHALGDYQALLHMGDCHE
;
A
#
# COMPACT_ATOMS: atom_id res chain seq x y z
N MET A 1 11.90 -19.17 10.41
CA MET A 1 11.76 -19.08 8.93
C MET A 1 11.77 -20.49 8.37
N ARG A 2 10.83 -20.84 7.50
CA ARG A 2 10.79 -22.13 6.79
C ARG A 2 11.05 -21.90 5.30
N LEU A 3 11.86 -22.76 4.70
CA LEU A 3 12.27 -22.66 3.31
C LEU A 3 11.64 -23.81 2.51
N PHE A 4 10.92 -23.48 1.44
CA PHE A 4 10.36 -24.43 0.49
C PHE A 4 10.99 -24.23 -0.89
N ASP A 5 10.67 -25.13 -1.81
CA ASP A 5 11.20 -25.08 -3.18
C ASP A 5 10.79 -23.80 -3.92
N ALA A 6 9.52 -23.41 -3.81
CA ALA A 6 8.96 -22.23 -4.49
C ALA A 6 8.71 -21.01 -3.58
N ARG A 7 8.81 -21.16 -2.25
CA ARG A 7 8.43 -20.09 -1.30
C ARG A 7 9.26 -20.07 -0.02
N LEU A 8 9.25 -18.92 0.62
CA LEU A 8 9.84 -18.63 1.92
C LEU A 8 8.72 -18.25 2.89
N GLU A 9 8.63 -18.92 4.03
CA GLU A 9 7.65 -18.59 5.08
C GLU A 9 8.37 -17.98 6.29
N LEU A 10 7.98 -16.77 6.65
CA LEU A 10 8.46 -16.05 7.82
C LEU A 10 7.47 -16.23 8.96
N TRP A 11 8.02 -16.57 10.12
CA TRP A 11 7.27 -16.83 11.34
C TRP A 11 7.87 -15.97 12.45
N CYS A 12 7.03 -15.26 13.19
CA CYS A 12 7.40 -14.43 14.33
C CYS A 12 6.62 -14.89 15.56
N ALA A 13 7.32 -15.25 16.65
CA ALA A 13 6.70 -15.74 17.89
C ALA A 13 5.66 -16.87 17.69
N GLY A 14 5.91 -17.78 16.74
CA GLY A 14 5.00 -18.89 16.43
C GLY A 14 3.82 -18.53 15.50
N VAL A 15 3.68 -17.26 15.11
CA VAL A 15 2.65 -16.78 14.17
C VAL A 15 3.24 -16.72 12.76
N HIS A 16 2.52 -17.27 11.76
CA HIS A 16 2.88 -17.12 10.36
C HIS A 16 2.67 -15.66 9.92
N THR A 17 3.76 -14.96 9.58
CA THR A 17 3.75 -13.52 9.34
C THR A 17 3.71 -13.17 7.86
N LEU A 18 4.47 -13.89 7.03
CA LEU A 18 4.63 -13.52 5.62
C LEU A 18 5.08 -14.73 4.78
N THR A 19 4.50 -14.88 3.60
CA THR A 19 4.99 -15.79 2.57
C THR A 19 5.58 -14.97 1.42
N LEU A 20 6.83 -15.27 1.03
CA LEU A 20 7.52 -14.65 -0.10
C LEU A 20 7.81 -15.68 -1.19
N PRO A 21 7.69 -15.34 -2.48
CA PRO A 21 8.15 -16.21 -3.56
C PRO A 21 9.66 -16.40 -3.46
N ARG A 22 10.13 -17.64 -3.58
CA ARG A 22 11.56 -17.93 -3.59
C ARG A 22 12.10 -17.66 -4.99
N ILE A 23 12.99 -16.68 -5.11
CA ILE A 23 13.64 -16.39 -6.38
C ILE A 23 14.95 -17.18 -6.48
N HIS A 24 15.00 -18.08 -7.46
CA HIS A 24 16.21 -18.82 -7.79
C HIS A 24 17.14 -17.98 -8.65
N ALA A 25 18.38 -17.77 -8.19
CA ALA A 25 19.45 -17.22 -9.00
C ALA A 25 20.06 -18.32 -9.87
N ARG A 26 20.19 -18.11 -11.19
CA ARG A 26 20.98 -18.99 -12.06
C ARG A 26 22.39 -18.40 -12.21
N GLY A 27 23.41 -19.16 -11.83
CA GLY A 27 24.83 -18.72 -11.90
C GLY A 27 25.18 -17.61 -10.91
N GLN A 28 26.11 -16.72 -11.29
CA GLN A 28 26.56 -15.58 -10.45
C GLN A 28 25.58 -14.40 -10.35
N GLN A 29 24.42 -14.46 -11.02
CA GLN A 29 23.48 -13.33 -11.06
C GLN A 29 22.62 -13.27 -9.80
N ARG A 30 22.87 -12.26 -8.95
CA ARG A 30 22.10 -12.04 -7.72
C ARG A 30 20.70 -11.52 -8.04
N ARG A 31 19.69 -12.39 -7.99
CA ARG A 31 18.29 -11.97 -8.08
C ARG A 31 17.77 -11.42 -6.76
N ARG A 32 16.91 -10.41 -6.84
CA ARG A 32 16.35 -9.69 -5.69
C ARG A 32 14.83 -9.64 -5.83
N SER A 33 14.11 -9.77 -4.72
CA SER A 33 12.67 -9.47 -4.65
C SER A 33 12.54 -8.20 -3.83
N VAL A 34 12.43 -7.05 -4.47
CA VAL A 34 12.31 -5.78 -3.76
C VAL A 34 10.89 -5.27 -3.89
N ASN A 35 10.26 -4.99 -2.75
CA ASN A 35 8.94 -4.36 -2.71
C ASN A 35 9.11 -2.92 -2.20
N TYR A 36 8.57 -1.96 -2.95
CA TYR A 36 8.64 -0.55 -2.61
C TYR A 36 7.94 -0.21 -1.30
N HIS A 37 6.97 -1.01 -0.85
CA HIS A 37 6.24 -0.83 0.41
C HIS A 37 7.17 -0.68 1.62
N HIS A 38 8.32 -1.37 1.60
CA HIS A 38 9.29 -1.38 2.68
C HIS A 38 10.17 -0.13 2.70
N VAL A 39 10.35 0.54 1.57
CA VAL A 39 11.34 1.63 1.43
C VAL A 39 10.70 2.99 1.20
N ILE A 40 9.42 3.00 0.82
CA ILE A 40 8.70 4.21 0.44
C ILE A 40 8.68 5.26 1.56
N GLU A 41 8.56 4.85 2.81
CA GLU A 41 8.58 5.78 3.96
C GLU A 41 9.92 6.50 4.11
N SER A 42 11.02 5.83 3.78
CA SER A 42 12.34 6.46 3.76
C SER A 42 12.53 7.35 2.53
N LEU A 43 12.01 6.91 1.38
CA LEU A 43 12.07 7.68 0.14
C LEU A 43 11.26 8.97 0.22
N VAL A 44 10.12 8.99 0.90
CA VAL A 44 9.32 10.22 1.12
C VAL A 44 10.13 11.30 1.84
N LYS A 45 11.00 10.90 2.78
CA LYS A 45 11.90 11.83 3.48
C LYS A 45 13.04 12.33 2.60
N LYS A 46 13.47 11.53 1.62
CA LYS A 46 14.58 11.85 0.69
C LYS A 46 14.23 11.44 -0.75
N PRO A 47 13.36 12.19 -1.45
CA PRO A 47 12.83 11.77 -2.75
C PRO A 47 13.91 11.59 -3.82
N ARG A 48 14.97 12.41 -3.77
CA ARG A 48 16.11 12.33 -4.70
C ARG A 48 16.87 11.00 -4.65
N ALA A 49 16.76 10.25 -3.55
CA ALA A 49 17.37 8.93 -3.44
C ALA A 49 16.77 7.91 -4.42
N PHE A 50 15.51 8.11 -4.84
CA PHE A 50 14.85 7.25 -5.82
C PHE A 50 15.59 7.24 -7.17
N ARG A 51 16.07 8.40 -7.64
CA ARG A 51 16.70 8.55 -8.96
C ARG A 51 17.96 7.69 -9.12
N TYR A 52 18.77 7.61 -8.06
CA TYR A 52 20.06 6.92 -8.06
C TYR A 52 19.99 5.52 -7.41
N ALA A 53 18.79 5.04 -7.10
CA ALA A 53 18.61 3.71 -6.57
C ALA A 53 18.96 2.67 -7.65
N GLN A 54 19.90 1.77 -7.37
CA GLN A 54 20.29 0.70 -8.30
C GLN A 54 19.11 -0.21 -8.71
N TRP A 55 18.08 -0.25 -7.88
CA TRP A 55 16.87 -1.08 -8.01
C TRP A 55 15.62 -0.21 -8.26
N ARG A 56 15.81 1.01 -8.79
CA ARG A 56 14.72 1.94 -9.11
C ARG A 56 13.63 1.29 -9.96
N ASP A 57 14.01 0.56 -11.00
CA ASP A 57 13.05 -0.03 -11.94
C ASP A 57 12.32 -1.25 -11.35
N ASP A 58 12.90 -1.87 -10.31
CA ASP A 58 12.29 -2.92 -9.49
C ASP A 58 11.32 -2.35 -8.44
N LEU A 59 11.45 -1.06 -8.08
CA LEU A 59 10.56 -0.39 -7.12
C LEU A 59 9.22 0.00 -7.74
N LEU A 60 9.12 0.05 -9.07
CA LEU A 60 7.89 0.43 -9.75
C LEU A 60 7.01 -0.82 -9.90
N PRO A 61 5.84 -0.89 -9.23
CA PRO A 61 5.08 -2.13 -9.10
C PRO A 61 4.40 -2.58 -10.39
N ALA A 62 4.13 -1.66 -11.33
CA ALA A 62 3.49 -1.94 -12.61
C ALA A 62 4.11 -1.10 -13.73
N ASP A 63 3.90 -1.52 -14.98
CA ASP A 63 4.36 -0.80 -16.17
C ASP A 63 3.76 0.61 -16.27
N ASP A 64 2.53 0.81 -15.75
CA ASP A 64 1.91 2.13 -15.62
C ASP A 64 2.83 3.12 -14.90
N TYR A 65 3.46 2.69 -13.79
CA TYR A 65 4.36 3.53 -13.01
C TYR A 65 5.69 3.79 -13.73
N ARG A 66 6.13 2.89 -14.61
CA ARG A 66 7.31 3.09 -15.46
C ARG A 66 7.06 4.16 -16.51
N HIS A 67 5.90 4.11 -17.18
CA HIS A 67 5.50 5.14 -18.14
C HIS A 67 5.30 6.49 -17.46
N ILE A 68 4.65 6.52 -16.29
CA ILE A 68 4.50 7.74 -15.49
C ILE A 68 5.87 8.32 -15.16
N TRP A 69 6.82 7.49 -14.69
CA TRP A 69 8.17 7.93 -14.37
C TRP A 69 8.89 8.54 -15.58
N GLN A 70 8.88 7.86 -16.73
CA GLN A 70 9.49 8.37 -17.96
C GLN A 70 8.91 9.73 -18.34
N HIS A 71 7.58 9.86 -18.33
CA HIS A 71 6.93 11.12 -18.68
C HIS A 71 7.28 12.26 -17.72
N VAL A 72 7.25 12.02 -16.39
CA VAL A 72 7.59 13.08 -15.42
C VAL A 72 9.07 13.41 -15.41
N ASP A 73 9.96 12.47 -15.74
CA ASP A 73 11.39 12.70 -15.83
C ASP A 73 11.77 13.57 -17.04
N GLU A 74 11.01 13.44 -18.13
CA GLU A 74 11.18 14.26 -19.34
C GLU A 74 10.54 15.65 -19.21
N THR A 75 9.40 15.75 -18.52
CA THR A 75 8.61 17.00 -18.48
C THR A 75 8.93 17.91 -17.29
N LEU A 76 9.37 17.35 -16.16
CA LEU A 76 9.61 18.10 -14.93
C LEU A 76 11.11 18.17 -14.60
N SER A 77 11.47 19.10 -13.72
CA SER A 77 12.83 19.11 -13.15
C SER A 77 13.06 17.84 -12.33
N ALA A 78 14.31 17.39 -12.26
CA ALA A 78 14.69 16.16 -11.58
C ALA A 78 14.15 16.05 -10.14
N ASP A 79 14.13 17.17 -9.39
CA ASP A 79 13.61 17.20 -8.03
C ASP A 79 12.08 17.01 -7.97
N LYS A 80 11.34 17.70 -8.86
CA LYS A 80 9.88 17.58 -8.97
C LYS A 80 9.46 16.20 -9.46
N ALA A 81 10.15 15.63 -10.43
CA ALA A 81 9.90 14.27 -10.93
C ALA A 81 10.07 13.23 -9.81
N CYS A 82 11.18 13.30 -9.06
CA CYS A 82 11.44 12.41 -7.94
C CYS A 82 10.39 12.56 -6.84
N HIS A 83 10.04 13.79 -6.49
CA HIS A 83 9.01 14.05 -5.49
C HIS A 83 7.64 13.50 -5.95
N TYR A 84 7.27 13.70 -7.21
CA TYR A 84 6.01 13.25 -7.75
C TYR A 84 5.86 11.72 -7.69
N ILE A 85 6.83 10.97 -8.25
CA ILE A 85 6.74 9.51 -8.28
C ILE A 85 6.76 8.89 -6.88
N VAL A 86 7.59 9.42 -5.98
CA VAL A 86 7.68 8.93 -4.60
C VAL A 86 6.39 9.22 -3.84
N ARG A 87 5.80 10.40 -4.00
CA ARG A 87 4.50 10.72 -3.37
C ARG A 87 3.37 9.87 -3.95
N LEU A 88 3.39 9.62 -5.26
CA LEU A 88 2.41 8.77 -5.91
C LEU A 88 2.47 7.32 -5.41
N LEU A 89 3.68 6.75 -5.29
CA LEU A 89 3.89 5.42 -4.70
C LEU A 89 3.47 5.37 -3.23
N HIS A 90 3.73 6.43 -2.46
CA HIS A 90 3.29 6.53 -1.08
C HIS A 90 1.76 6.54 -0.96
N LEU A 91 1.07 7.30 -1.82
CA LEU A 91 -0.38 7.30 -1.92
C LEU A 91 -0.93 5.92 -2.32
N ALA A 92 -0.26 5.25 -3.25
CA ALA A 92 -0.59 3.89 -3.67
C ALA A 92 -0.55 2.90 -2.49
N LYS A 93 0.53 2.93 -1.69
CA LYS A 93 0.65 2.14 -0.45
C LYS A 93 -0.46 2.46 0.54
N LYS A 94 -0.75 3.74 0.78
CA LYS A 94 -1.75 4.19 1.76
C LYS A 94 -3.18 3.75 1.41
N THR A 95 -3.50 3.71 0.12
CA THR A 95 -4.86 3.41 -0.38
C THR A 95 -5.06 1.94 -0.74
N GLY A 96 -3.97 1.17 -0.92
CA GLY A 96 -4.01 -0.23 -1.37
C GLY A 96 -4.55 -0.39 -2.80
N ARG A 97 -4.62 0.70 -3.58
CA ARG A 97 -5.23 0.74 -4.92
C ARG A 97 -4.23 1.14 -6.00
N GLU A 98 -3.07 0.49 -6.00
CA GLU A 98 -1.92 0.80 -6.87
C GLU A 98 -2.30 0.78 -8.36
N SER A 99 -2.94 -0.29 -8.85
CA SER A 99 -3.31 -0.42 -10.27
C SER A 99 -4.38 0.59 -10.71
N ALA A 100 -5.26 1.02 -9.81
CA ALA A 100 -6.29 2.00 -10.14
C ALA A 100 -5.70 3.42 -10.18
N LEU A 101 -4.80 3.72 -9.25
CA LEU A 101 -4.09 5.00 -9.18
C LEU A 101 -3.14 5.17 -10.38
N GLY A 102 -2.34 4.16 -10.70
CA GLY A 102 -1.44 4.17 -11.86
C GLY A 102 -2.18 4.44 -13.16
N ARG A 103 -3.25 3.67 -13.45
CA ARG A 103 -4.07 3.88 -14.65
C ARG A 103 -4.74 5.25 -14.71
N TYR A 104 -5.20 5.78 -13.57
CA TYR A 104 -5.79 7.12 -13.52
C TYR A 104 -4.77 8.20 -13.91
N VAL A 105 -3.55 8.12 -13.38
CA VAL A 105 -2.49 9.07 -13.71
C VAL A 105 -2.05 8.92 -15.16
N LEU A 106 -1.86 7.69 -15.64
CA LEU A 106 -1.48 7.41 -17.02
C LEU A 106 -2.51 7.95 -18.02
N ALA A 107 -3.81 7.70 -17.78
CA ALA A 107 -4.89 8.24 -18.61
C ALA A 107 -4.94 9.78 -18.60
N GLY A 108 -4.52 10.43 -17.51
CA GLY A 108 -4.36 11.88 -17.47
C GLY A 108 -3.21 12.36 -18.36
N ILE A 109 -2.07 11.68 -18.28
CA ILE A 109 -0.88 11.94 -19.12
C ILE A 109 -1.23 11.79 -20.61
N GLU A 110 -1.96 10.73 -20.99
CA GLU A 110 -2.41 10.51 -22.37
C GLU A 110 -3.33 11.63 -22.88
N ARG A 111 -4.07 12.30 -22.00
CA ARG A 111 -4.90 13.47 -22.29
C ARG A 111 -4.13 14.80 -22.28
N GLY A 112 -2.81 14.75 -22.10
CA GLY A 112 -1.92 15.91 -22.04
C GLY A 112 -1.98 16.68 -20.72
N LYS A 113 -2.65 16.16 -19.69
CA LYS A 113 -2.71 16.79 -18.36
C LYS A 113 -2.23 15.82 -17.29
N LEU A 114 -1.02 16.03 -16.79
CA LEU A 114 -0.52 15.33 -15.60
C LEU A 114 -1.40 15.65 -14.38
N PRO A 115 -2.09 14.66 -13.77
CA PRO A 115 -2.88 14.90 -12.57
C PRO A 115 -1.98 15.34 -11.42
N SER A 116 -2.42 16.36 -10.68
CA SER A 116 -1.72 16.81 -9.49
C SER A 116 -1.81 15.77 -8.37
N LEU A 117 -0.83 15.79 -7.46
CA LEU A 117 -0.84 14.91 -6.29
C LEU A 117 -2.09 15.14 -5.43
N LEU A 118 -2.56 16.39 -5.33
CA LEU A 118 -3.78 16.75 -4.60
C LEU A 118 -5.04 16.13 -5.22
N GLU A 119 -5.19 16.18 -6.55
CA GLU A 119 -6.30 15.52 -7.26
C GLU A 119 -6.27 14.00 -7.04
N CYS A 120 -5.08 13.39 -6.99
CA CYS A 120 -4.93 11.98 -6.69
C CYS A 120 -5.29 11.67 -5.22
N GLU A 121 -4.81 12.48 -4.29
CA GLU A 121 -5.12 12.35 -2.87
C GLU A 121 -6.62 12.48 -2.63
N ASP A 122 -7.28 13.52 -3.14
CA ASP A 122 -8.72 13.72 -3.00
C ASP A 122 -9.52 12.51 -3.52
N ARG A 123 -9.22 12.05 -4.73
CA ARG A 123 -9.93 10.92 -5.34
C ARG A 123 -9.73 9.58 -4.63
N PHE A 124 -8.50 9.29 -4.16
CA PHE A 124 -8.15 7.97 -3.66
C PHE A 124 -8.10 7.87 -2.12
N LEU A 125 -7.93 8.98 -1.41
CA LEU A 125 -8.01 9.06 0.06
C LEU A 125 -9.39 9.46 0.57
N SER A 126 -10.35 9.81 -0.30
CA SER A 126 -11.74 10.06 0.11
C SER A 126 -12.33 8.85 0.83
N LEU A 127 -12.09 8.84 2.14
CA LEU A 127 -12.70 7.99 3.14
C LEU A 127 -14.09 8.55 3.37
N ASN A 128 -15.01 8.22 2.46
CA ASN A 128 -16.39 8.14 2.83
C ASN A 128 -16.80 6.66 2.78
N PRO A 129 -16.27 5.80 3.67
CA PRO A 129 -16.95 4.53 3.90
C PRO A 129 -18.35 4.92 4.34
N ALA A 130 -19.38 4.47 3.61
CA ALA A 130 -20.74 4.56 4.11
C ALA A 130 -20.74 3.84 5.45
N LEU A 131 -20.71 4.60 6.56
CA LEU A 131 -20.78 4.03 7.88
C LEU A 131 -22.11 3.27 7.91
N PRO A 132 -22.11 1.98 8.28
CA PRO A 132 -23.37 1.29 8.45
C PRO A 132 -24.18 2.08 9.48
N LEU A 133 -25.44 2.37 9.15
CA LEU A 133 -26.36 2.98 10.10
C LEU A 133 -26.56 1.97 11.23
N VAL A 134 -25.79 2.11 12.31
CA VAL A 134 -25.94 1.28 13.51
C VAL A 134 -27.14 1.83 14.26
N VAL A 135 -28.29 1.19 14.07
CA VAL A 135 -29.47 1.46 14.89
C VAL A 135 -29.25 0.76 16.24
N VAL A 136 -28.64 1.47 17.18
CA VAL A 136 -28.48 0.98 18.56
C VAL A 136 -29.87 0.86 19.18
N HIS A 137 -30.33 -0.37 19.43
CA HIS A 137 -31.53 -0.62 20.21
C HIS A 137 -31.13 -0.61 21.68
N GLN A 138 -31.51 0.44 22.40
CA GLN A 138 -31.30 0.50 23.85
C GLN A 138 -32.24 -0.52 24.51
N HIS A 139 -31.67 -1.50 25.21
CA HIS A 139 -32.42 -2.47 26.00
C HIS A 139 -33.23 -1.76 27.10
N ALA A 140 -34.35 -2.35 27.51
CA ALA A 140 -35.11 -1.84 28.62
C ALA A 140 -34.29 -2.03 29.91
N LEU A 141 -34.31 -1.06 30.83
CA LEU A 141 -33.56 -1.16 32.09
C LEU A 141 -33.94 -2.40 32.92
N GLY A 142 -35.16 -2.91 32.75
CA GLY A 142 -35.64 -4.13 33.39
C GLY A 142 -34.95 -5.42 32.92
N ASP A 143 -34.29 -5.43 31.76
CA ASP A 143 -33.60 -6.60 31.22
C ASP A 143 -32.39 -7.01 32.11
N TYR A 144 -31.82 -6.05 32.84
CA TYR A 144 -30.77 -6.32 33.83
C TYR A 144 -31.30 -7.05 35.07
N GLN A 145 -32.57 -6.87 35.42
CA GLN A 145 -33.16 -7.48 36.62
C GLN A 145 -33.28 -9.00 36.46
N ALA A 146 -33.50 -9.48 35.24
CA ALA A 146 -33.52 -10.91 34.93
C ALA A 146 -32.14 -11.57 35.10
N LEU A 147 -31.05 -10.84 34.87
CA LEU A 147 -29.68 -11.32 35.06
C LEU A 147 -29.29 -11.43 36.54
N LEU A 148 -29.87 -10.57 37.40
CA LEU A 148 -29.65 -10.62 38.84
C LEU A 148 -30.36 -11.82 39.49
N HIS A 149 -31.56 -12.17 39.01
CA HIS A 149 -32.31 -13.32 39.54
C HIS A 149 -31.79 -14.70 39.09
N MET A 150 -30.93 -14.78 38.07
CA MET A 150 -30.23 -16.03 37.71
C MET A 150 -29.07 -16.39 38.65
N GLY A 151 -28.68 -15.49 39.57
CA GLY A 151 -27.62 -15.73 40.55
C GLY A 151 -28.07 -16.41 41.85
N ASP A 152 -29.39 -16.50 42.11
CA ASP A 152 -29.93 -16.96 43.39
C ASP A 152 -30.22 -18.48 43.45
N CYS A 153 -29.84 -19.24 42.42
CA CYS A 153 -29.87 -20.71 42.44
C CYS A 153 -28.48 -21.27 42.82
N HIS A 154 -28.10 -21.12 44.08
CA HIS A 154 -27.12 -22.00 44.74
C HIS A 154 -27.75 -22.47 46.05
N GLU A 155 -28.29 -23.68 46.03
CA GLU A 155 -28.61 -24.47 47.23
C GLU A 155 -27.33 -25.01 47.87
#